data_AF-A0A2N2M215-F1
#
_entry.id   AF-A0A2N2M215-F1
#
_cell.length_a   1.000
_cell.length_b   1.000
_cell.length_c   1.000
_cell.angle_alpha   90.00
_cell.angle_beta   90.00
_cell.angle_gamma   90.00
#
_symmetry.space_group_name_H-M   'P 1'
#
loop_
_entity.id
_entity.type
_entity.pdbx_description
1 polymer ?
#
loop_
_entity_poly.entity_id
_entity_poly.type
_entity_poly.pdbx_seq_one_letter_code
_entity_poly.pdbx_strand_id
1 'polypeptide(L)' 'MKKMFSFLNGFISGALVGGLVMLLFTPDSGEGFRDSVKEKILNLKNEISDAAQEKRVELESELTKLRQY' A
#
# COMPACT_ATOMS: atom_id res chain seq x y z
N MET A 1 -3.50 -29.56 -2.05
CA MET A 1 -3.74 -28.47 -3.03
C MET A 1 -5.23 -28.11 -3.23
N LYS A 2 -6.14 -29.06 -3.48
CA LYS A 2 -7.58 -28.77 -3.70
C LYS A 2 -8.27 -27.97 -2.58
N LYS A 3 -7.93 -28.24 -1.31
CA LYS A 3 -8.51 -27.56 -0.14
C LYS A 3 -8.11 -26.08 -0.06
N MET A 4 -6.88 -25.75 -0.46
CA MET A 4 -6.38 -24.37 -0.51
C MET A 4 -7.04 -23.59 -1.65
N PHE A 5 -7.29 -24.25 -2.80
CA PHE A 5 -8.01 -23.64 -3.91
C PHE A 5 -9.48 -23.34 -3.57
N SER A 6 -10.16 -24.28 -2.88
CA SER A 6 -11.53 -24.06 -2.40
C SER A 6 -11.62 -22.93 -1.36
N PHE A 7 -10.63 -22.82 -0.47
CA PHE A 7 -10.53 -21.70 0.46
C PHE A 7 -10.31 -20.36 -0.26
N LEU A 8 -9.38 -20.31 -1.22
CA LEU A 8 -9.09 -19.11 -1.99
C LEU A 8 -10.32 -18.64 -2.77
N ASN A 9 -11.08 -19.57 -3.36
CA ASN A 9 -12.30 -19.24 -4.07
C ASN A 9 -13.36 -18.64 -3.13
N GLY A 10 -13.55 -19.23 -1.94
CA GLY A 10 -14.43 -18.69 -0.91
C GLY A 10 -14.00 -17.31 -0.42
N PHE A 11 -12.69 -17.10 -0.22
CA PHE A 11 -12.13 -15.82 0.17
C PHE A 11 -12.39 -14.74 -0.90
N ILE A 12 -12.13 -15.05 -2.17
CA ILE A 12 -12.37 -14.11 -3.28
C ILE A 12 -13.86 -13.78 -3.40
N SER A 13 -14.74 -14.78 -3.36
CA SER A 13 -16.19 -14.56 -3.39
C SER A 13 -16.68 -13.75 -2.20
N GLY A 14 -16.18 -14.04 -0.99
CA GLY A 14 -16.50 -13.28 0.21
C GLY A 14 -15.99 -11.84 0.15
N ALA A 15 -14.76 -11.62 -0.33
CA ALA A 15 -14.18 -10.30 -0.51
C ALA A 15 -14.95 -9.47 -1.55
N LEU A 16 -15.42 -10.10 -2.64
CA LEU A 16 -16.27 -9.44 -3.64
C LEU A 16 -17.61 -8.99 -3.02
N VAL A 17 -18.33 -9.91 -2.37
CA VAL A 17 -19.64 -9.58 -1.77
C VAL A 17 -19.48 -8.55 -0.66
N GLY A 18 -18.51 -8.76 0.24
CA GLY A 18 -18.22 -7.83 1.33
C GLY A 18 -17.77 -6.46 0.83
N GLY A 19 -16.94 -6.42 -0.21
CA GLY A 19 -16.50 -5.18 -0.85
C GLY A 19 -17.65 -4.41 -1.50
N LEU A 20 -18.57 -5.09 -2.17
CA LEU A 20 -19.77 -4.47 -2.73
C LEU A 20 -20.70 -3.92 -1.64
N VAL A 21 -20.93 -4.67 -0.57
CA VAL A 21 -21.71 -4.20 0.58
C VAL A 21 -21.05 -2.97 1.20
N MET A 22 -19.74 -3.00 1.41
CA MET A 22 -19.00 -1.84 1.91
C MET A 22 -19.18 -0.64 0.99
N LEU A 23 -19.00 -0.79 -0.33
CA LEU A 23 -19.18 0.31 -1.28
C LEU A 23 -20.60 0.89 -1.32
N LEU A 24 -21.64 0.05 -1.16
CA LEU A 24 -23.03 0.49 -1.18
C LEU A 24 -23.47 1.15 0.12
N PHE A 25 -22.93 0.70 1.25
CA PHE A 25 -23.31 1.17 2.59
C PHE A 25 -22.30 2.15 3.21
N THR A 26 -21.17 2.43 2.54
CA THR A 26 -20.24 3.47 2.99
C THR A 26 -21.01 4.79 3.02
N PRO A 27 -21.08 5.47 4.17
CA PRO A 27 -21.87 6.70 4.33
C PRO A 27 -21.28 7.89 3.57
N ASP A 28 -20.03 7.75 3.12
CA ASP A 28 -19.31 8.77 2.38
C ASP A 28 -19.68 8.72 0.88
N SER A 29 -19.80 9.89 0.27
CA SER A 29 -19.99 9.97 -1.18
C SER A 29 -18.80 9.30 -1.89
N GLY A 30 -19.05 8.65 -3.03
CA GLY A 30 -17.96 8.00 -3.79
C GLY A 30 -16.80 8.94 -4.14
N GLU A 31 -17.04 10.25 -4.15
CA GLU A 31 -16.02 11.31 -4.30
C GLU A 31 -15.15 11.44 -3.05
N GLY A 32 -15.74 11.57 -1.85
CA GLY A 32 -15.00 11.69 -0.58
C GLY A 32 -14.12 10.46 -0.28
N PHE A 33 -14.60 9.25 -0.58
CA PHE A 33 -13.79 8.04 -0.45
C PHE A 33 -12.60 8.03 -1.40
N ARG A 34 -12.80 8.42 -2.67
CA ARG A 34 -11.73 8.51 -3.67
C ARG A 34 -10.68 9.54 -3.30
N ASP A 35 -11.11 10.69 -2.81
CA ASP A 35 -10.21 11.75 -2.36
C ASP A 35 -9.38 11.31 -1.15
N SER A 36 -10.03 10.67 -0.16
CA SER A 36 -9.34 10.11 1.01
C SER A 36 -8.32 9.03 0.63
N VAL A 37 -8.66 8.14 -0.31
CA VAL A 37 -7.73 7.11 -0.81
C VAL A 37 -6.56 7.76 -1.55
N LYS A 38 -6.83 8.73 -2.41
CA LYS A 38 -5.80 9.47 -3.15
C LYS A 38 -4.84 10.19 -2.21
N GLU A 39 -5.36 10.85 -1.17
CA GLU A 39 -4.55 11.50 -0.14
C GLU A 39 -3.65 10.49 0.58
N LYS A 40 -4.21 9.36 1.03
CA LYS A 40 -3.42 8.29 1.68
C LYS A 40 -2.31 7.76 0.78
N ILE A 41 -2.60 7.53 -0.51
CA ILE A 41 -1.59 7.07 -1.48
C ILE A 41 -0.49 8.11 -1.69
N LEU A 42 -0.85 9.39 -1.79
CA LEU A 42 0.12 10.48 -1.95
C LEU A 42 1.02 10.60 -0.72
N ASN A 43 0.44 10.54 0.48
CA ASN A 43 1.21 10.60 1.73
C ASN A 43 2.17 9.42 1.85
N LEU A 44 1.70 8.21 1.55
CA LEU A 44 2.54 7.01 1.57
C LEU A 44 3.69 7.11 0.56
N LYS A 45 3.44 7.63 -0.64
CA LYS A 45 4.48 7.84 -1.66
C LYS A 45 5.55 8.81 -1.17
N ASN A 46 5.14 9.91 -0.53
CA ASN A 46 6.07 10.89 0.01
C ASN A 46 6.94 10.27 1.10
N GLU A 47 6.32 9.56 2.04
CA GLU A 47 7.04 8.88 3.13
C GLU A 47 8.07 7.85 2.61
N ILE A 48 7.70 7.08 1.58
CA ILE A 48 8.64 6.16 0.91
C ILE A 48 9.78 6.92 0.24
N SER A 49 9.48 8.03 -0.43
CA SER A 49 10.49 8.85 -1.11
C SER A 49 11.50 9.44 -0.12
N ASP A 50 11.00 9.96 1.01
CA ASP A 50 11.83 10.54 2.07
C ASP A 50 12.73 9.48 2.70
N ALA A 51 12.16 8.31 3.04
CA ALA A 51 12.93 7.18 3.56
C ALA A 51 13.99 6.68 2.55
N ALA A 52 13.64 6.63 1.27
CA ALA A 52 14.59 6.27 0.22
C ALA A 52 15.72 7.30 0.09
N GLN A 53 15.41 8.59 0.20
CA GLN A 53 16.41 9.65 0.15
C GLN A 53 17.35 9.62 1.34
N GLU A 54 16.83 9.43 2.55
CA GLU A 54 17.63 9.25 3.76
C GLU A 54 18.58 8.05 3.63
N LYS A 55 18.06 6.91 3.16
CA LYS A 55 18.88 5.71 2.93
C LYS A 55 19.95 5.90 1.87
N ARG A 56 19.67 6.69 0.83
CA ARG A 56 20.69 7.03 -0.19
C ARG A 56 21.83 7.85 0.40
N VAL A 57 21.52 8.85 1.22
CA VAL A 57 22.53 9.68 1.89
C VAL A 57 23.41 8.84 2.82
N GLU A 58 22.79 7.94 3.59
CA GLU A 58 23.50 7.01 4.48
C GLU A 58 24.50 6.13 3.68
N LEU A 59 24.04 5.50 2.60
CA LEU A 59 24.85 4.64 1.73
C LEU A 59 25.97 5.40 0.99
N GLU A 60 25.73 6.64 0.56
CA GLU A 60 26.77 7.48 -0.06
C GLU A 60 27.87 7.84 0.94
N SER A 61 27.51 8.10 2.21
CA SER A 61 28.47 8.29 3.30
C SER A 61 29.28 7.03 3.55
N GLU A 62 28.65 5.85 3.60
CA GLU A 62 29.35 4.58 3.76
C GLU A 62 30.30 4.27 2.59
N LEU A 63 29.86 4.50 1.35
CA LEU A 63 30.71 4.35 0.17
C LEU A 63 31.93 5.27 0.20
N THR A 64 31.75 6.50 0.69
CA THR A 64 32.85 7.46 0.81
C THR A 64 33.87 7.01 1.86
N LYS A 65 33.40 6.49 2.99
CA LYS A 65 34.27 5.91 4.03
C LYS A 65 35.06 4.69 3.51
N LEU A 66 34.42 3.83 2.72
CA LEU A 66 35.08 2.66 2.11
C LEU A 66 36.13 3.05 1.05
N ARG A 67 35.94 4.16 0.32
CA ARG A 67 36.90 4.66 -0.67
C ARG A 67 38.12 5.36 -0.07
N GLN A 68 38.07 5.75 1.21
CA GLN A 68 39.18 6.40 1.92
C GLN A 68 40.12 5.42 2.63
N TYR A 69 39.80 4.13 2.63
CA TYR A 69 40.69 3.03 2.98
C TYR A 69 41.48 2.55 1.75
#